data_AF-A0A6M9Q177-F1
#
_entry.id   AF-A0A6M9Q177-F1
#
_cell.length_a   1.000
_cell.length_b   1.000
_cell.length_c   1.000
_cell.angle_alpha   90.00
_cell.angle_beta   90.00
_cell.angle_gamma   90.00
#
_symmetry.space_group_name_H-M   'P 1'
#
loop_
_entity.id
_entity.type
_entity.pdbx_description
1 polymer ?
#
loop_
_entity_poly.entity_id
_entity_poly.type
_entity_poly.pdbx_seq_one_letter_code
_entity_poly.pdbx_strand_id
1 'polypeptide(L)'
;MTEGILIGGLVVLGGLVASYMKTHPFYSHKTQKYKERYQNKLQDVLLSDYDATDAYWLSRAIADNIFDFGTRTYHDYHVERYEKKAKSERPHLYGLHIERPVTLCEQLTERAIELKVPVSAYSMHMRQLWQEYLVPVGRLAPKSIERLPGSGLYYTDLVSLPVSQEDIQIFMHKTGQA
;
A
#
# COMPACT_ATOMS: atom_id res chain seq x y z
N MET A 1 -32.68 -20.44 -29.80
CA MET A 1 -32.37 -18.98 -29.74
C MET A 1 -32.53 -18.50 -28.29
N THR A 2 -31.67 -18.97 -27.38
CA THR A 2 -31.84 -18.75 -25.92
C THR A 2 -30.52 -18.50 -25.19
N GLU A 3 -29.37 -18.74 -25.84
CA GLU A 3 -28.03 -18.53 -25.24
C GLU A 3 -27.55 -17.06 -25.34
N GLY A 4 -28.05 -16.29 -26.32
CA GLY A 4 -27.65 -14.88 -26.50
C GLY A 4 -28.19 -13.91 -25.43
N ILE A 5 -29.29 -14.26 -24.76
CA ILE A 5 -29.93 -13.38 -23.76
C ILE A 5 -29.24 -13.52 -22.39
N LEU A 6 -28.76 -14.73 -22.05
CA LEU A 6 -28.05 -14.98 -20.80
C LEU A 6 -26.67 -14.30 -20.77
N ILE A 7 -25.97 -14.26 -21.89
CA ILE A 7 -24.66 -13.60 -21.99
C ILE A 7 -24.83 -12.07 -21.98
N GLY A 8 -25.86 -11.54 -22.66
CA GLY A 8 -26.18 -10.10 -22.63
C GLY A 8 -26.53 -9.58 -21.23
N GLY A 9 -27.31 -10.34 -20.45
CA GLY A 9 -27.66 -9.98 -19.07
C GLY A 9 -26.46 -9.95 -18.12
N LEU A 10 -25.53 -10.90 -18.26
CA LEU A 10 -24.32 -10.98 -17.42
C LEU A 10 -23.32 -9.86 -17.73
N VAL A 11 -23.22 -9.44 -19.00
CA VAL A 11 -22.37 -8.32 -19.42
C VAL A 11 -22.96 -6.97 -18.97
N VAL A 12 -24.28 -6.80 -19.03
CA VAL A 12 -24.94 -5.56 -18.56
C VAL A 12 -24.85 -5.43 -17.04
N LEU A 13 -25.02 -6.52 -16.29
CA LEU A 13 -24.83 -6.52 -14.83
C LEU A 13 -23.36 -6.30 -14.45
N GLY A 14 -22.40 -6.94 -15.13
CA GLY A 14 -20.98 -6.70 -14.93
C GLY A 14 -20.57 -5.25 -15.25
N GLY A 15 -21.13 -4.68 -16.32
CA GLY A 15 -20.93 -3.28 -16.70
C GLY A 15 -21.53 -2.29 -15.71
N LEU A 16 -22.73 -2.56 -15.18
CA LEU A 16 -23.39 -1.74 -14.17
C LEU A 16 -22.65 -1.79 -12.82
N VAL A 17 -22.18 -2.97 -12.40
CA VAL A 17 -21.36 -3.12 -11.19
C VAL A 17 -20.03 -2.39 -11.35
N ALA A 18 -19.34 -2.53 -12.49
CA ALA A 18 -18.11 -1.80 -12.77
C ALA A 18 -18.31 -0.27 -12.81
N SER A 19 -19.45 0.20 -13.35
CA SER A 19 -19.79 1.63 -13.38
C SER A 19 -20.17 2.17 -11.99
N TYR A 20 -20.87 1.37 -11.18
CA TYR A 20 -21.20 1.72 -9.80
C TYR A 20 -19.97 1.71 -8.88
N MET A 21 -19.06 0.76 -9.07
CA MET A 21 -17.75 0.74 -8.40
C MET A 21 -16.94 1.98 -8.78
N LYS A 22 -16.92 2.41 -10.06
CA LYS A 22 -16.26 3.66 -10.46
C LYS A 22 -16.81 4.91 -9.76
N THR A 23 -18.08 4.93 -9.37
CA THR A 23 -18.68 6.04 -8.62
C THR A 23 -18.46 5.94 -7.10
N HIS A 24 -17.96 4.81 -6.60
CA HIS A 24 -17.64 4.65 -5.19
C HIS A 24 -16.39 5.50 -4.86
N PRO A 25 -16.36 6.24 -3.73
CA PRO A 25 -15.19 7.05 -3.34
C PRO A 25 -13.86 6.29 -3.35
N PHE A 26 -13.94 4.96 -3.20
CA PHE A 26 -12.84 4.00 -3.22
C PHE A 26 -12.04 4.00 -4.54
N TYR A 27 -12.69 4.23 -5.68
CA TYR A 27 -12.08 4.16 -7.02
C TYR A 27 -11.78 5.54 -7.63
N SER A 28 -12.02 6.61 -6.87
CA SER A 28 -11.79 7.98 -7.34
C SER A 28 -10.29 8.30 -7.49
N HIS A 29 -9.43 7.56 -6.78
CA HIS A 29 -8.00 7.79 -6.71
C HIS A 29 -7.22 6.87 -7.67
N LYS A 30 -6.41 7.46 -8.55
CA LYS A 30 -5.54 6.75 -9.50
C LYS A 30 -4.55 5.83 -8.80
N THR A 31 -4.11 6.17 -7.60
CA THR A 31 -3.17 5.39 -6.79
C THR A 31 -3.80 4.18 -6.11
N GLN A 32 -5.14 4.05 -6.14
CA GLN A 32 -5.84 2.90 -5.58
C GLN A 32 -5.38 1.57 -6.21
N LYS A 33 -5.05 1.58 -7.50
CA LYS A 33 -4.51 0.42 -8.21
C LYS A 33 -3.23 -0.15 -7.57
N TYR A 34 -2.40 0.70 -6.93
CA TYR A 34 -1.17 0.26 -6.27
C TYR A 34 -1.49 -0.50 -5.00
N LYS A 35 -2.43 0.03 -4.22
CA LYS A 35 -2.94 -0.58 -3.00
C LYS A 35 -3.59 -1.94 -3.28
N GLU A 36 -4.45 -2.01 -4.30
CA GLU A 36 -5.09 -3.27 -4.71
C GLU A 36 -4.06 -4.31 -5.20
N ARG A 37 -3.09 -3.88 -6.01
CA ARG A 37 -2.02 -4.77 -6.45
C ARG A 37 -1.18 -5.29 -5.28
N TYR A 38 -0.85 -4.42 -4.31
CA TYR A 38 -0.12 -4.82 -3.11
C TYR A 38 -0.93 -5.81 -2.28
N GLN A 39 -2.21 -5.53 -2.06
CA GLN A 39 -3.13 -6.42 -1.36
C GLN A 39 -3.18 -7.80 -2.01
N ASN A 40 -3.37 -7.88 -3.33
CA ASN A 40 -3.49 -9.16 -4.03
C ASN A 40 -2.23 -10.00 -3.89
N LYS A 41 -1.04 -9.40 -4.10
CA LYS A 41 0.24 -10.09 -3.89
C LYS A 41 0.39 -10.59 -2.45
N LEU A 42 0.01 -9.77 -1.48
CA LEU A 42 0.09 -10.13 -0.06
C LEU A 42 -0.91 -11.25 0.28
N GLN A 43 -2.12 -11.21 -0.26
CA GLN A 43 -3.10 -12.26 -0.09
C GLN A 43 -2.56 -13.60 -0.60
N ASP A 44 -1.97 -13.63 -1.79
CA ASP A 44 -1.40 -14.85 -2.37
C ASP A 44 -0.32 -15.47 -1.46
N VAL A 45 0.51 -14.64 -0.83
CA VAL A 45 1.51 -15.10 0.14
C VAL A 45 0.85 -15.61 1.43
N LEU A 46 -0.14 -14.90 1.96
CA LEU A 46 -0.83 -15.27 3.20
C LEU A 46 -1.69 -16.55 3.07
N LEU A 47 -2.11 -16.93 1.86
CA LEU A 47 -2.85 -18.18 1.63
C LEU A 47 -2.06 -19.45 2.01
N SER A 48 -0.75 -19.35 2.20
CA SER A 48 0.07 -20.46 2.70
C SER A 48 -0.13 -20.74 4.19
N ASP A 49 -0.51 -19.72 4.97
CA ASP A 49 -0.61 -19.78 6.43
C ASP A 49 -2.03 -19.54 6.97
N TYR A 50 -2.92 -18.98 6.15
CA TYR A 50 -4.28 -18.58 6.52
C TYR A 50 -5.30 -19.12 5.53
N ASP A 51 -6.55 -19.27 5.98
CA ASP A 51 -7.65 -19.59 5.06
C ASP A 51 -7.96 -18.41 4.12
N ALA A 52 -8.74 -18.68 3.06
CA ALA A 52 -9.03 -17.68 2.03
C ALA A 52 -9.70 -16.40 2.56
N THR A 53 -10.52 -16.52 3.60
CA THR A 53 -11.23 -15.38 4.18
C THR A 53 -10.29 -14.55 5.06
N ASP A 54 -9.53 -15.21 5.92
CA ASP A 54 -8.54 -14.58 6.79
C ASP A 54 -7.43 -13.92 5.97
N ALA A 55 -6.90 -14.60 4.95
CA ALA A 55 -5.89 -14.05 4.05
C ALA A 55 -6.40 -12.78 3.32
N TYR A 56 -7.65 -12.79 2.87
CA TYR A 56 -8.26 -11.63 2.21
C TYR A 56 -8.40 -10.44 3.17
N TRP A 57 -9.00 -10.62 4.34
CA TRP A 57 -9.24 -9.51 5.27
C TRP A 57 -7.96 -9.01 5.93
N LEU A 58 -7.00 -9.90 6.23
CA LEU A 58 -5.70 -9.52 6.77
C LEU A 58 -4.86 -8.75 5.75
N SER A 59 -4.79 -9.23 4.50
CA SER A 59 -4.08 -8.50 3.43
C SER A 59 -4.69 -7.13 3.19
N ARG A 60 -6.04 -7.02 3.24
CA ARG A 60 -6.75 -5.75 3.15
C ARG A 60 -6.39 -4.81 4.29
N ALA A 61 -6.45 -5.28 5.54
CA ALA A 61 -6.11 -4.48 6.71
C ALA A 61 -4.66 -3.97 6.69
N ILE A 62 -3.72 -4.81 6.22
CA ILE A 62 -2.31 -4.41 6.05
C ILE A 62 -2.18 -3.37 4.94
N ALA A 63 -2.79 -3.60 3.78
CA ALA A 63 -2.73 -2.68 2.65
C ALA A 63 -3.37 -1.33 2.99
N ASP A 64 -4.52 -1.32 3.67
CA ASP A 64 -5.17 -0.11 4.18
C ASP A 64 -4.24 0.62 5.15
N ASN A 65 -3.64 -0.07 6.11
CA ASN A 65 -2.75 0.54 7.08
C ASN A 65 -1.51 1.18 6.43
N ILE A 66 -0.93 0.54 5.41
CA ILE A 66 0.27 1.02 4.71
C ILE A 66 -0.07 2.16 3.73
N PHE A 67 -1.08 1.99 2.87
CA PHE A 67 -1.38 2.93 1.80
C PHE A 67 -2.23 4.11 2.26
N ASP A 68 -2.95 4.00 3.38
CA ASP A 68 -3.75 5.10 3.91
C ASP A 68 -3.07 5.79 5.10
N PHE A 69 -1.76 5.59 5.27
CA PHE A 69 -0.93 6.30 6.28
C PHE A 69 -1.44 6.12 7.71
N GLY A 70 -2.00 4.95 8.02
CA GLY A 70 -2.65 4.69 9.30
C GLY A 70 -3.93 5.50 9.54
N THR A 71 -4.39 6.29 8.56
CA THR A 71 -5.66 7.01 8.61
C THR A 71 -6.77 6.16 8.02
N ARG A 72 -7.92 6.13 8.69
CA ARG A 72 -9.09 5.39 8.22
C ARG A 72 -9.76 6.19 7.10
N THR A 73 -9.58 5.75 5.85
CA THR A 73 -10.30 6.31 4.71
C THR A 73 -11.74 5.76 4.61
N TYR A 74 -11.99 4.58 5.20
CA TYR A 74 -13.29 3.92 5.24
C TYR A 74 -13.41 3.02 6.48
N HIS A 75 -14.62 2.89 7.03
CA HIS A 75 -14.92 1.99 8.14
C HIS A 75 -15.54 0.69 7.60
N ASP A 76 -14.81 -0.41 7.73
CA ASP A 76 -15.28 -1.75 7.42
C ASP A 76 -15.07 -2.64 8.64
N TYR A 77 -16.16 -3.15 9.21
CA TYR A 77 -16.14 -4.00 10.40
C TYR A 77 -15.23 -5.22 10.23
N HIS A 78 -15.19 -5.79 9.03
CA HIS A 78 -14.34 -6.94 8.77
C HIS A 78 -12.87 -6.55 8.83
N VAL A 79 -12.47 -5.43 8.25
CA VAL A 79 -11.09 -4.91 8.32
C VAL A 79 -10.70 -4.57 9.76
N GLU A 80 -11.58 -3.92 10.50
CA GLU A 80 -11.33 -3.49 11.89
C GLU A 80 -10.98 -4.67 12.81
N ARG A 81 -11.59 -5.84 12.58
CA ARG A 81 -11.28 -7.07 13.33
C ARG A 81 -9.83 -7.52 13.17
N TYR A 82 -9.20 -7.25 12.01
CA TYR A 82 -7.83 -7.68 11.72
C TYR A 82 -6.78 -6.59 11.97
N GLU A 83 -7.15 -5.35 12.33
CA GLU A 83 -6.18 -4.25 12.54
C GLU A 83 -5.08 -4.61 13.54
N LYS A 84 -5.41 -5.28 14.65
CA LYS A 84 -4.43 -5.69 15.65
C LYS A 84 -3.43 -6.70 15.08
N LYS A 85 -3.93 -7.67 14.30
CA LYS A 85 -3.11 -8.70 13.65
C LYS A 85 -2.26 -8.10 12.53
N ALA A 86 -2.84 -7.22 11.71
CA ALA A 86 -2.12 -6.47 10.68
C ALA A 86 -0.92 -5.70 11.26
N LYS A 87 -1.09 -5.02 12.40
CA LYS A 87 0.02 -4.34 13.10
C LYS A 87 1.10 -5.30 13.58
N SER A 88 0.76 -6.52 14.03
CA SER A 88 1.76 -7.51 14.43
C SER A 88 2.49 -8.16 13.25
N GLU A 89 1.86 -8.27 12.08
CA GLU A 89 2.48 -8.84 10.88
C GLU A 89 3.44 -7.87 10.19
N ARG A 90 3.21 -6.55 10.32
CA ARG A 90 3.98 -5.50 9.64
C ARG A 90 5.50 -5.64 9.72
N PRO A 91 6.12 -5.90 10.90
CA PRO A 91 7.56 -6.07 11.02
C PRO A 91 8.13 -7.28 10.27
N HIS A 92 7.29 -8.21 9.81
CA HIS A 92 7.71 -9.41 9.08
C HIS A 92 7.54 -9.28 7.56
N LEU A 93 6.82 -8.25 7.10
CA LEU A 93 6.50 -8.06 5.67
C LEU A 93 7.73 -7.86 4.79
N TYR A 94 8.85 -7.35 5.32
CA TYR A 94 10.06 -7.14 4.53
C TYR A 94 10.61 -8.45 3.96
N GLY A 95 10.45 -9.56 4.68
CA GLY A 95 10.90 -10.89 4.24
C GLY A 95 10.00 -11.53 3.18
N LEU A 96 8.79 -10.99 2.98
CA LEU A 96 7.85 -11.49 1.98
C LEU A 96 8.08 -10.88 0.59
N HIS A 97 8.90 -9.83 0.50
CA HIS A 97 9.27 -9.16 -0.76
C HIS A 97 8.07 -8.79 -1.67
N ILE A 98 6.92 -8.42 -1.06
CA ILE A 98 5.66 -8.10 -1.78
C ILE A 98 5.86 -7.02 -2.86
N GLU A 99 6.63 -5.99 -2.52
CA GLU A 99 7.01 -4.93 -3.44
C GLU A 99 8.46 -4.50 -3.15
N ARG A 100 9.17 -4.04 -4.19
CA ARG A 100 10.53 -3.52 -3.97
C ARG A 100 10.45 -2.25 -3.11
N PRO A 101 11.34 -2.06 -2.12
CA PRO A 101 11.23 -0.92 -1.20
C PRO A 101 11.19 0.45 -1.88
N VAL A 102 12.02 0.65 -2.91
CA VAL A 102 12.02 1.86 -3.74
C VAL A 102 10.67 2.09 -4.41
N THR A 103 10.13 1.04 -5.04
CA THR A 103 8.85 1.08 -5.76
C THR A 103 7.67 1.30 -4.80
N LEU A 104 7.71 0.71 -3.60
CA LEU A 104 6.71 0.97 -2.56
C LEU A 104 6.77 2.44 -2.08
N CYS A 105 7.97 2.97 -1.84
CA CYS A 105 8.17 4.36 -1.42
C CYS A 105 7.63 5.36 -2.43
N GLU A 106 7.86 5.14 -3.73
CA GLU A 106 7.30 5.97 -4.81
C GLU A 106 5.78 5.93 -4.81
N GLN A 107 5.18 4.73 -4.74
CA GLN A 107 3.72 4.57 -4.74
C GLN A 107 3.05 5.23 -3.54
N LEU A 108 3.66 5.12 -2.37
CA LEU A 108 3.18 5.81 -1.18
C LEU A 108 3.32 7.32 -1.34
N THR A 109 4.38 7.83 -1.95
CA THR A 109 4.49 9.27 -2.19
C THR A 109 3.44 9.78 -3.16
N GLU A 110 3.21 9.07 -4.28
CA GLU A 110 2.12 9.38 -5.22
C GLU A 110 0.76 9.40 -4.52
N ARG A 111 0.51 8.42 -3.66
CA ARG A 111 -0.75 8.33 -2.90
C ARG A 111 -0.89 9.45 -1.88
N ALA A 112 0.17 9.81 -1.17
CA ALA A 112 0.16 10.91 -0.23
C ALA A 112 -0.21 12.24 -0.91
N ILE A 113 0.38 12.49 -2.08
CA ILE A 113 0.09 13.65 -2.91
C ILE A 113 -1.38 13.66 -3.34
N GLU A 114 -1.88 12.54 -3.87
CA GLU A 114 -3.26 12.42 -4.35
C GLU A 114 -4.30 12.60 -3.23
N LEU A 115 -4.03 12.02 -2.06
CA LEU A 115 -4.89 12.13 -0.87
C LEU A 115 -4.66 13.43 -0.09
N LYS A 116 -3.69 14.26 -0.48
CA LYS A 116 -3.30 15.50 0.21
C LYS A 116 -2.98 15.26 1.69
N VAL A 117 -2.26 14.19 1.98
CA VAL A 117 -1.88 13.80 3.35
C VAL A 117 -1.00 14.89 3.97
N PRO A 118 -1.26 15.33 5.22
CA PRO A 118 -0.35 16.25 5.88
C PRO A 118 1.09 15.72 5.92
N VAL A 119 2.07 16.55 5.55
CA VAL A 119 3.49 16.14 5.46
C VAL A 119 3.99 15.51 6.76
N SER A 120 3.54 16.01 7.92
CA SER A 120 3.87 15.44 9.23
C SER A 120 3.34 14.01 9.42
N ALA A 121 2.12 13.73 8.97
CA ALA A 121 1.53 12.39 9.03
C ALA A 121 2.26 11.43 8.09
N TYR A 122 2.57 11.89 6.87
CA TYR A 122 3.41 11.15 5.93
C TYR A 122 4.79 10.82 6.53
N SER A 123 5.48 11.82 7.07
CA SER A 123 6.81 11.67 7.70
C SER A 123 6.82 10.60 8.78
N MET A 124 5.86 10.69 9.70
CA MET A 124 5.72 9.75 10.81
C MET A 124 5.47 8.32 10.31
N HIS A 125 4.62 8.17 9.29
CA HIS A 125 4.31 6.87 8.70
C HIS A 125 5.51 6.27 7.97
N MET A 126 6.22 7.05 7.15
CA MET A 126 7.42 6.60 6.45
C MET A 126 8.54 6.22 7.42
N ARG A 127 8.67 6.91 8.55
CA ARG A 127 9.60 6.55 9.63
C ARG A 127 9.25 5.20 10.27
N GLN A 128 7.97 4.91 10.47
CA GLN A 128 7.54 3.59 10.98
C GLN A 128 7.86 2.49 9.96
N LEU A 129 7.55 2.71 8.68
CA LEU A 129 7.86 1.75 7.62
C LEU A 129 9.37 1.54 7.43
N TRP A 130 10.20 2.56 7.68
CA TRP A 130 11.66 2.43 7.71
C TRP A 130 12.13 1.50 8.82
N GLN A 131 11.58 1.62 10.04
CA GLN A 131 11.89 0.73 11.17
C GLN A 131 11.50 -0.74 10.89
N GLU A 132 10.54 -0.94 9.99
CA GLU A 132 10.08 -2.25 9.52
C GLU A 132 10.80 -2.71 8.24
N TYR A 133 11.80 -1.95 7.76
CA TYR A 133 12.59 -2.22 6.55
C TYR A 133 11.77 -2.29 5.25
N LEU A 134 10.64 -1.60 5.18
CA LEU A 134 9.72 -1.66 4.03
C LEU A 134 9.99 -0.58 2.99
N VAL A 135 10.47 0.59 3.40
CA VAL A 135 10.73 1.72 2.49
C VAL A 135 12.05 2.39 2.84
N PRO A 136 12.85 2.83 1.85
CA PRO A 136 14.06 3.60 2.10
C PRO A 136 13.74 5.05 2.44
N VAL A 137 14.51 5.63 3.37
CA VAL A 137 14.41 7.04 3.79
C VAL A 137 15.78 7.69 3.90
N GLY A 138 15.82 8.99 4.20
CA GLY A 138 17.07 9.74 4.34
C GLY A 138 17.87 9.73 3.04
N ARG A 139 19.17 9.43 3.13
CA ARG A 139 20.04 9.34 1.95
C ARG A 139 19.72 8.20 0.97
N LEU A 140 18.88 7.23 1.37
CA LEU A 140 18.42 6.14 0.50
C LEU A 140 17.11 6.47 -0.22
N ALA A 141 16.46 7.60 0.12
CA ALA A 141 15.20 7.99 -0.50
C ALA A 141 15.33 8.04 -2.05
N PRO A 142 14.37 7.49 -2.80
CA PRO A 142 14.45 7.42 -4.25
C PRO A 142 14.41 8.81 -4.89
N LYS A 143 15.45 9.17 -5.66
CA LYS A 143 15.51 10.46 -6.37
C LYS A 143 14.41 10.64 -7.41
N SER A 144 13.83 9.55 -7.91
CA SER A 144 12.68 9.54 -8.79
C SER A 144 11.47 10.26 -8.21
N ILE A 145 11.31 10.27 -6.87
CA ILE A 145 10.22 10.95 -6.17
C ILE A 145 10.23 12.45 -6.46
N GLU A 146 11.40 13.08 -6.56
CA GLU A 146 11.56 14.52 -6.84
C GLU A 146 10.88 14.94 -8.16
N ARG A 147 10.73 14.00 -9.10
CA ARG A 147 10.09 14.25 -10.41
C ARG A 147 8.56 14.15 -10.36
N LEU A 148 7.98 13.66 -9.27
CA LEU A 148 6.54 13.55 -9.12
C LEU A 148 5.92 14.94 -8.90
N PRO A 149 4.87 15.33 -9.64
CA PRO A 149 4.19 16.61 -9.42
C PRO A 149 3.67 16.74 -7.99
N GLY A 150 4.02 17.83 -7.29
CA GLY A 150 3.58 18.08 -5.91
C GLY A 150 4.36 17.36 -4.81
N SER A 151 5.46 16.66 -5.16
CA SER A 151 6.27 15.89 -4.21
C SER A 151 7.23 16.70 -3.36
N GLY A 152 7.51 17.96 -3.70
CA GLY A 152 8.65 18.71 -3.15
C GLY A 152 8.74 18.68 -1.62
N LEU A 153 7.64 18.94 -0.90
CA LEU A 153 7.62 18.88 0.56
C LEU A 153 7.77 17.45 1.10
N TYR A 154 7.11 16.47 0.48
CA TYR A 154 7.21 15.06 0.89
C TYR A 154 8.62 14.51 0.70
N TYR A 155 9.26 14.83 -0.43
CA TYR A 155 10.62 14.40 -0.72
C TYR A 155 11.63 15.06 0.23
N THR A 156 11.51 16.38 0.45
CA THR A 156 12.37 17.13 1.38
C THR A 156 12.32 16.54 2.78
N ASP A 157 11.12 16.22 3.27
CA ASP A 157 10.96 15.62 4.59
C ASP A 157 11.57 14.19 4.63
N LEU A 158 11.30 13.38 3.60
CA LEU A 158 11.82 12.01 3.50
C LEU A 158 13.36 11.95 3.51
N VAL A 159 14.04 12.85 2.79
CA VAL A 159 15.51 12.91 2.77
C VAL A 159 16.10 13.48 4.06
N SER A 160 15.32 14.27 4.80
CA SER A 160 15.74 14.86 6.08
C SER A 160 15.68 13.87 7.26
N LEU A 161 15.06 12.70 7.07
CA LEU A 161 14.96 11.69 8.11
C LEU A 161 16.36 11.18 8.51
N PRO A 162 16.69 11.20 9.82
CA PRO A 162 18.01 10.78 10.27
C PRO A 162 18.18 9.27 10.09
N VAL A 163 19.30 8.88 9.48
CA VAL A 163 19.64 7.49 9.20
C VAL A 163 21.10 7.26 9.57
N SER A 164 21.38 6.25 10.40
CA SER A 164 22.76 5.90 10.73
C SER A 164 23.39 5.05 9.61
N GLN A 165 24.72 4.96 9.58
CA GLN A 165 25.43 4.09 8.66
C GLN A 165 25.06 2.61 8.89
N GLU A 166 24.86 2.22 10.15
CA GLU A 166 24.48 0.88 10.58
C GLU A 166 23.08 0.51 10.07
N ASP A 167 22.09 1.38 10.28
CA ASP A 167 20.71 1.16 9.81
C ASP A 167 20.68 0.93 8.30
N ILE A 168 21.54 1.64 7.56
CA ILE A 168 21.62 1.53 6.11
C ILE A 168 22.23 0.22 5.68
N GLN A 169 23.28 -0.26 6.34
CA GLN A 169 23.84 -1.58 6.06
C GLN A 169 22.82 -2.69 6.35
N ILE A 170 22.09 -2.58 7.47
CA ILE A 170 21.03 -3.54 7.83
C ILE A 170 19.93 -3.52 6.78
N PHE A 171 19.47 -2.34 6.36
CA PHE A 171 18.44 -2.20 5.34
C PHE A 171 18.88 -2.80 4.01
N MET A 172 20.07 -2.47 3.52
CA MET A 172 20.60 -2.98 2.25
C MET A 172 20.74 -4.51 2.28
N HIS A 173 21.20 -5.07 3.40
CA HIS A 173 21.28 -6.51 3.61
C HIS A 173 19.89 -7.17 3.61
N LYS A 174 18.93 -6.65 4.39
CA LYS A 174 17.58 -7.23 4.50
C LYS A 174 16.76 -7.12 3.22
N THR A 175 17.03 -6.11 2.39
CA THR A 175 16.26 -5.84 1.17
C THR A 175 16.94 -6.33 -0.10
N GLY A 176 18.13 -6.94 0.00
CA GLY A 176 18.89 -7.43 -1.15
C GLY A 176 19.36 -6.31 -2.09
N GLN A 177 19.57 -5.11 -1.56
CA GLN A 177 20.04 -3.94 -2.31
C GLN A 177 21.55 -3.70 -2.19
N ALA A 178 22.29 -4.64 -1.58
CA ALA A 178 23.74 -4.59 -1.36
C ALA A 178 24.56 -4.58 -2.66
#